data_AF-A0A329N2A3-F1
#
_entry.id   AF-A0A329N2A3-F1
#
_cell.length_a   1.000
_cell.length_b   1.000
_cell.length_c   1.000
_cell.angle_alpha   90.00
_cell.angle_beta   90.00
_cell.angle_gamma   90.00
#
_symmetry.space_group_name_H-M   'P 1'
#
loop_
_entity.id
_entity.type
_entity.pdbx_description
1 polymer ?
#
loop_
_entity_poly.entity_id
_entity_poly.type
_entity_poly.pdbx_seq_one_letter_code
_entity_poly.pdbx_strand_id
1 'polypeptide(L)'
;MNKLIILAIFKRTTTFFCGVFFCLSSYSQTIDIKEINVGDSILKEQIKAYIVDTKKRNTLFSKRGYMEVRLLYSNNEAIKDQLKLSYRIKDQYYNIHVRRPSEFPIFYGYISDKLVLFYDLMPGLICASDISKRSRRRLSKRIKPYLKEREHIIAKDSEGNVIINDRDFVDETYNIHGGIILKIYNDGKWEVEH
;
A
#
# COMPACT_ATOMS: atom_id res chain seq x y z
N MET A 1 7.12 -74.84 -53.01
CA MET A 1 6.99 -74.15 -54.31
C MET A 1 6.29 -72.81 -54.09
N ASN A 2 6.93 -71.69 -54.49
CA ASN A 2 6.36 -70.38 -54.87
C ASN A 2 5.34 -69.72 -53.90
N LYS A 3 5.44 -68.50 -53.40
CA LYS A 3 6.13 -67.20 -53.65
C LYS A 3 5.99 -66.46 -52.28
N LEU A 4 6.61 -65.33 -51.92
CA LEU A 4 6.68 -64.05 -52.62
C LEU A 4 7.55 -63.11 -51.75
N ILE A 5 8.44 -62.40 -52.41
CA ILE A 5 9.29 -61.31 -51.90
C ILE A 5 8.43 -60.07 -51.67
N ILE A 6 8.58 -59.36 -50.55
CA ILE A 6 8.46 -57.89 -50.51
C ILE A 6 9.54 -57.30 -49.59
N LEU A 7 10.50 -56.62 -50.22
CA LEU A 7 11.32 -55.57 -49.60
C LEU A 7 10.43 -54.37 -49.27
N ALA A 8 10.60 -53.77 -48.09
CA ALA A 8 10.29 -52.37 -47.87
C ALA A 8 11.40 -51.73 -47.03
N ILE A 9 12.23 -50.95 -47.73
CA ILE A 9 13.18 -49.97 -47.21
C ILE A 9 12.35 -48.80 -46.66
N PHE A 10 12.50 -48.42 -45.39
CA PHE A 10 12.14 -47.06 -44.98
C PHE A 10 13.19 -46.42 -44.07
N LYS A 11 13.51 -45.20 -44.48
CA LYS A 11 14.63 -44.34 -44.10
C LYS A 11 14.65 -43.96 -42.62
N ARG A 12 15.88 -43.94 -42.09
CA ARG A 12 16.37 -43.13 -40.97
C ARG A 12 15.81 -41.70 -41.05
N THR A 13 14.98 -41.30 -40.09
CA THR A 13 14.63 -39.89 -39.87
C THR A 13 15.44 -39.37 -38.69
N THR A 14 16.24 -38.35 -38.99
CA THR A 14 17.04 -37.55 -38.09
C THR A 14 16.14 -36.85 -37.07
N THR A 15 16.30 -37.18 -35.80
CA THR A 15 15.60 -36.52 -34.68
C THR A 15 16.09 -35.09 -34.57
N PHE A 16 15.25 -34.14 -35.02
CA PHE A 16 15.47 -32.71 -34.90
C PHE A 16 15.34 -32.33 -33.42
N PHE A 17 16.47 -32.10 -32.75
CA PHE A 17 16.53 -31.65 -31.36
C PHE A 17 16.07 -30.19 -31.30
N CYS A 18 14.76 -29.97 -31.19
CA CYS A 18 14.18 -28.65 -30.99
C CYS A 18 14.53 -28.21 -29.56
N GLY A 19 15.59 -27.40 -29.45
CA GLY A 19 15.99 -26.77 -28.20
C GLY A 19 14.84 -25.91 -27.67
N VAL A 20 14.11 -26.45 -26.70
CA VAL A 20 13.20 -25.66 -25.85
C VAL A 20 14.10 -24.74 -25.03
N PHE A 21 14.34 -23.54 -25.57
CA PHE A 21 14.80 -22.42 -24.77
C PHE A 21 13.72 -22.18 -23.72
N PHE A 22 13.92 -22.74 -22.53
CA PHE A 22 13.24 -22.32 -21.33
C PHE A 22 13.64 -20.86 -21.09
N CYS A 23 12.87 -19.93 -21.65
CA CYS A 23 12.80 -18.57 -21.17
C CYS A 23 12.22 -18.63 -19.75
N LEU A 24 13.08 -18.91 -18.77
CA LEU A 24 12.80 -18.63 -17.37
C LEU A 24 12.73 -17.11 -17.25
N SER A 25 11.55 -16.55 -17.52
CA SER A 25 11.24 -15.18 -17.14
C SER A 25 11.39 -15.12 -15.62
N SER A 26 12.50 -14.53 -15.17
CA SER A 26 12.71 -14.20 -13.76
C SER A 26 11.58 -13.26 -13.37
N TYR A 27 10.55 -13.80 -12.72
CA TYR A 27 9.49 -13.02 -12.08
C TYR A 27 10.13 -12.27 -10.92
N SER A 28 10.68 -11.09 -11.21
CA SER A 28 10.95 -10.10 -10.18
C SER A 28 9.60 -9.78 -9.53
N GLN A 29 9.45 -10.17 -8.27
CA GLN A 29 8.21 -10.01 -7.51
C GLN A 29 8.04 -8.52 -7.21
N THR A 30 7.40 -7.77 -8.11
CA THR A 30 7.09 -6.36 -7.83
C THR A 30 5.91 -6.28 -6.89
N ILE A 31 6.03 -5.50 -5.81
CA ILE A 31 4.92 -5.24 -4.89
C ILE A 31 3.86 -4.40 -5.61
N ASP A 32 2.64 -4.93 -5.71
CA ASP A 32 1.46 -4.19 -6.16
C ASP A 32 0.54 -3.88 -4.98
N ILE A 33 0.03 -2.65 -4.95
CA ILE A 33 -0.91 -2.25 -3.93
C ILE A 33 -2.29 -2.84 -4.23
N LYS A 34 -2.90 -3.48 -3.24
CA LYS A 34 -4.20 -4.14 -3.38
C LYS A 34 -5.29 -3.39 -2.63
N GLU A 35 -6.45 -3.28 -3.26
CA GLU A 35 -7.65 -2.82 -2.58
C GLU A 35 -8.20 -3.95 -1.71
N ILE A 36 -8.59 -3.64 -0.48
CA ILE A 36 -9.23 -4.57 0.44
C ILE A 36 -10.52 -3.98 0.99
N ASN A 37 -11.49 -4.85 1.26
CA ASN A 37 -12.63 -4.52 2.10
C ASN A 37 -12.34 -5.05 3.49
N VAL A 38 -12.22 -4.14 4.46
CA VAL A 38 -12.03 -4.54 5.86
C VAL A 38 -13.37 -5.06 6.39
N GLY A 39 -13.41 -6.36 6.67
CA GLY A 39 -14.55 -6.99 7.35
C GLY A 39 -14.80 -6.38 8.72
N ASP A 40 -15.98 -6.67 9.27
CA ASP A 40 -16.31 -6.17 10.60
C ASP A 40 -15.34 -6.75 11.64
N SER A 41 -14.70 -5.84 12.38
CA SER A 41 -13.60 -6.12 13.27
C SER A 41 -13.41 -4.94 14.23
N ILE A 42 -12.82 -5.22 15.39
CA ILE A 42 -12.43 -4.18 16.36
C ILE A 42 -11.62 -3.08 15.67
N LEU A 43 -10.66 -3.44 14.80
CA LEU A 43 -9.86 -2.48 14.06
C LEU A 43 -10.72 -1.54 13.20
N LYS A 44 -11.68 -2.08 12.43
CA LYS A 44 -12.57 -1.26 11.60
C LYS A 44 -13.43 -0.32 12.43
N GLU A 45 -13.96 -0.79 13.55
CA GLU A 45 -14.78 0.01 14.47
C GLU A 45 -13.97 1.16 15.06
N GLN A 46 -12.74 0.90 15.50
CA GLN A 46 -11.87 1.95 16.04
C GLN A 46 -11.41 2.95 14.97
N ILE A 47 -11.17 2.50 13.73
CA ILE A 47 -10.91 3.43 12.61
C ILE A 47 -12.14 4.32 12.38
N LYS A 48 -13.35 3.77 12.38
CA LYS A 48 -14.60 4.55 12.25
C LYS A 48 -14.73 5.57 13.38
N ALA A 49 -14.51 5.14 14.63
CA ALA A 49 -14.59 6.02 15.80
C ALA A 49 -13.56 7.16 15.70
N TYR A 50 -12.31 6.85 15.36
CA TYR A 50 -11.25 7.84 15.15
C TYR A 50 -11.63 8.84 14.04
N ILE A 51 -12.17 8.37 12.91
CA ILE A 51 -12.61 9.24 11.81
C ILE A 51 -13.70 10.21 12.29
N VAL A 52 -14.70 9.70 13.00
CA VAL A 52 -15.81 10.53 13.52
C VAL A 52 -15.28 11.59 14.49
N ASP A 53 -14.43 11.20 15.43
CA ASP A 53 -13.85 12.12 16.40
C ASP A 53 -12.92 13.17 15.75
N THR A 54 -12.06 12.74 14.84
CA THR A 54 -11.14 13.63 14.12
C THR A 54 -11.89 14.63 13.24
N LYS A 55 -12.99 14.21 12.57
CA LYS A 55 -13.84 15.12 11.79
C LYS A 55 -14.46 16.22 12.66
N LYS A 56 -14.82 15.92 13.92
CA LYS A 56 -15.36 16.90 14.88
C LYS A 56 -14.30 17.93 15.31
N ARG A 57 -13.07 17.47 15.55
CA ARG A 57 -11.98 18.32 16.06
C ARG A 57 -11.23 19.07 14.95
N ASN A 58 -11.22 18.54 13.73
CA ASN A 58 -10.46 19.08 12.61
C ASN A 58 -11.33 19.17 11.34
N THR A 59 -11.73 20.38 11.00
CA THR A 59 -12.53 20.67 9.78
C THR A 59 -11.76 20.38 8.49
N LEU A 60 -10.42 20.46 8.51
CA LEU A 60 -9.57 20.07 7.38
C LEU A 60 -9.74 18.57 7.12
N PHE A 61 -9.75 17.74 8.16
CA PHE A 61 -9.94 16.29 8.01
C PHE A 61 -11.30 15.91 7.45
N SER A 62 -12.32 16.74 7.65
CA SER A 62 -13.63 16.48 7.03
C SER A 62 -13.56 16.56 5.52
N LYS A 63 -12.85 17.57 4.98
CA LYS A 63 -12.74 17.83 3.53
C LYS A 63 -11.61 17.05 2.87
N ARG A 64 -10.49 16.92 3.56
CA ARG A 64 -9.20 16.41 3.08
C ARG A 64 -8.62 15.45 4.09
N GLY A 65 -7.49 14.85 3.77
CA GLY A 65 -6.79 13.87 4.59
C GLY A 65 -7.26 12.43 4.38
N TYR A 66 -6.32 11.53 4.63
CA TYR A 66 -6.51 10.08 4.60
C TYR A 66 -5.99 9.46 5.91
N MET A 67 -6.22 8.18 6.11
CA MET A 67 -5.79 7.44 7.29
C MET A 67 -4.59 6.54 6.98
N GLU A 68 -3.62 6.49 7.90
CA GLU A 68 -2.59 5.45 7.96
C GLU A 68 -2.87 4.52 9.14
N VAL A 69 -2.81 3.22 8.88
CA VAL A 69 -2.90 2.16 9.89
C VAL A 69 -1.63 1.32 9.80
N ARG A 70 -0.82 1.30 10.86
CA ARG A 70 0.41 0.53 10.91
C ARG A 70 0.33 -0.53 12.00
N LEU A 71 0.68 -1.77 11.68
CA LEU A 71 0.90 -2.79 12.69
C LEU A 71 2.21 -2.47 13.44
N LEU A 72 2.12 -2.25 14.75
CA LEU A 72 3.28 -2.02 15.62
C LEU A 72 3.78 -3.33 16.24
N TYR A 73 2.86 -4.24 16.56
CA TYR A 73 3.16 -5.48 17.26
C TYR A 73 2.18 -6.57 16.87
N SER A 74 2.68 -7.81 16.75
CA SER A 74 1.88 -9.01 16.55
C SER A 74 2.49 -10.18 17.30
N ASN A 75 1.68 -10.90 18.05
CA ASN A 75 2.04 -12.13 18.73
C ASN A 75 0.98 -13.20 18.47
N ASN A 76 1.31 -14.15 17.58
CA ASN A 76 0.41 -15.24 17.22
C ASN A 76 0.30 -16.30 18.32
N GLU A 77 1.22 -16.31 19.28
CA GLU A 77 1.28 -17.26 20.40
C GLU A 77 0.69 -16.68 21.69
N ALA A 78 0.09 -15.49 21.63
CA ALA A 78 -0.51 -14.84 22.79
C ALA A 78 -1.60 -15.72 23.43
N ILE A 79 -1.55 -15.87 24.75
CA ILE A 79 -2.54 -16.62 25.54
C ILE A 79 -3.29 -15.69 26.49
N LYS A 80 -4.57 -15.98 26.73
CA LYS A 80 -5.44 -15.26 27.68
C LYS A 80 -5.39 -13.73 27.50
N ASP A 81 -4.92 -13.00 28.51
CA ASP A 81 -4.84 -11.54 28.64
C ASP A 81 -3.55 -10.94 28.05
N GLN A 82 -2.77 -11.74 27.32
CA GLN A 82 -1.58 -11.23 26.64
C GLN A 82 -1.95 -10.39 25.41
N LEU A 83 -1.14 -9.36 25.16
CA LEU A 83 -1.25 -8.52 23.98
C LEU A 83 -1.04 -9.37 22.72
N LYS A 84 -2.01 -9.33 21.81
CA LYS A 84 -1.97 -10.07 20.56
C LYS A 84 -1.57 -9.17 19.40
N LEU A 85 -2.18 -8.00 19.30
CA LEU A 85 -1.96 -7.05 18.20
C LEU A 85 -1.89 -5.63 18.74
N SER A 86 -1.04 -4.80 18.15
CA SER A 86 -1.05 -3.36 18.37
C SER A 86 -0.99 -2.62 17.03
N TYR A 87 -1.86 -1.64 16.86
CA TYR A 87 -1.96 -0.82 15.65
C TYR A 87 -1.81 0.65 16.00
N ARG A 88 -1.05 1.39 15.20
CA ARG A 88 -1.12 2.85 15.17
C ARG A 88 -2.10 3.30 14.10
N ILE A 89 -3.08 4.12 14.49
CA ILE A 89 -4.07 4.72 13.60
C ILE A 89 -3.86 6.23 13.63
N LYS A 90 -3.65 6.87 12.47
CA LYS A 90 -3.44 8.32 12.39
C LYS A 90 -3.95 8.92 11.08
N ASP A 91 -4.36 10.17 11.11
CA ASP A 91 -4.68 10.97 9.93
C ASP A 91 -3.41 11.59 9.30
N GLN A 92 -3.45 11.82 7.99
CA GLN A 92 -2.36 12.44 7.22
C GLN A 92 -2.88 13.33 6.09
N TYR A 93 -2.09 14.35 5.71
CA TYR A 93 -2.45 15.39 4.72
C TYR A 93 -1.34 15.69 3.70
N TYR A 94 -0.34 14.82 3.59
CA TYR A 94 0.80 14.99 2.68
C TYR A 94 0.81 13.92 1.58
N ASN A 95 1.58 14.14 0.52
CA ASN A 95 1.76 13.13 -0.51
C ASN A 95 2.84 12.11 -0.12
N ILE A 96 2.59 10.82 -0.34
CA ILE A 96 3.54 9.80 0.12
C ILE A 96 4.73 9.72 -0.82
N HIS A 97 5.87 10.24 -0.35
CA HIS A 97 7.16 10.10 -1.01
C HIS A 97 7.88 8.84 -0.53
N VAL A 98 7.40 7.67 -0.98
CA VAL A 98 7.99 6.38 -0.60
C VAL A 98 9.39 6.25 -1.21
N ARG A 99 10.41 6.24 -0.35
CA ARG A 99 11.81 6.01 -0.77
C ARG A 99 12.17 4.54 -0.66
N ARG A 100 11.68 3.86 0.38
CA ARG A 100 11.99 2.46 0.68
C ARG A 100 10.77 1.54 0.51
N PRO A 101 10.93 0.29 0.05
CA PRO A 101 9.84 -0.70 0.00
C PRO A 101 9.05 -0.84 1.30
N SER A 102 9.73 -0.80 2.46
CA SER A 102 9.12 -0.88 3.78
C SER A 102 8.21 0.31 4.15
N GLU A 103 8.29 1.42 3.43
CA GLU A 103 7.45 2.60 3.63
C GLU A 103 6.22 2.59 2.71
N PHE A 104 6.06 1.55 1.87
CA PHE A 104 4.96 1.45 0.93
C PHE A 104 3.76 0.72 1.58
N PRO A 105 2.54 1.28 1.54
CA PRO A 105 1.37 0.54 2.00
C PRO A 105 1.11 -0.65 1.08
N ILE A 106 0.85 -1.81 1.68
CA ILE A 106 0.57 -3.04 0.93
C ILE A 106 -0.89 -3.05 0.47
N PHE A 107 -1.77 -2.52 1.33
CA PHE A 107 -3.20 -2.49 1.09
C PHE A 107 -3.79 -1.09 1.24
N TYR A 108 -4.89 -0.85 0.55
CA TYR A 108 -5.75 0.30 0.80
C TYR A 108 -7.22 -0.12 0.83
N GLY A 109 -8.04 0.66 1.51
CA GLY A 109 -9.49 0.48 1.51
C GLY A 109 -10.20 1.79 1.82
N TYR A 110 -11.52 1.72 1.89
CA TYR A 110 -12.35 2.87 2.25
C TYR A 110 -13.18 2.54 3.49
N ILE A 111 -13.06 3.38 4.51
CA ILE A 111 -13.83 3.32 5.75
C ILE A 111 -14.28 4.74 6.02
N SER A 112 -15.55 4.96 6.34
CA SER A 112 -15.98 6.30 6.73
C SER A 112 -16.42 7.21 5.59
N ASP A 113 -16.07 6.89 4.32
CA ASP A 113 -15.75 7.81 3.20
C ASP A 113 -14.27 8.20 3.04
N LYS A 114 -13.41 7.79 3.99
CA LYS A 114 -11.98 8.09 3.99
C LYS A 114 -11.18 6.94 3.37
N LEU A 115 -10.15 7.32 2.61
CA LEU A 115 -9.10 6.40 2.21
C LEU A 115 -8.30 5.97 3.44
N VAL A 116 -8.07 4.67 3.56
CA VAL A 116 -7.28 4.08 4.63
C VAL A 116 -6.16 3.26 4.00
N LEU A 117 -4.93 3.54 4.40
CA LEU A 117 -3.72 2.87 3.93
C LEU A 117 -3.20 1.96 5.04
N PHE A 118 -2.93 0.71 4.72
CA PHE A 118 -2.47 -0.29 5.67
C PHE A 118 -1.02 -0.68 5.40
N TYR A 119 -0.22 -0.56 6.46
CA TYR A 119 1.22 -0.86 6.46
C TYR A 119 1.49 -2.07 7.32
N ASP A 120 2.43 -2.90 6.86
CA ASP A 120 3.05 -3.97 7.63
C ASP A 120 2.08 -4.97 8.28
N LEU A 121 0.88 -5.15 7.71
CA LEU A 121 -0.13 -6.09 8.22
C LEU A 121 0.35 -7.56 8.26
N MET A 122 1.42 -7.88 7.52
CA MET A 122 2.05 -9.20 7.52
C MET A 122 3.57 -9.05 7.63
N PRO A 123 4.12 -9.06 8.86
CA PRO A 123 5.57 -9.02 9.08
C PRO A 123 6.26 -10.13 8.28
N GLY A 124 7.28 -9.78 7.49
CA GLY A 124 8.04 -10.74 6.68
C GLY A 124 7.56 -10.94 5.24
N LEU A 125 6.42 -10.36 4.82
CA LEU A 125 5.95 -10.46 3.43
C LEU A 125 6.72 -9.53 2.47
N ILE A 126 7.29 -8.43 2.98
CA ILE A 126 8.07 -7.47 2.18
C ILE A 126 9.54 -7.91 2.18
N CYS A 127 9.86 -8.96 1.42
CA CYS A 127 11.24 -9.31 1.10
C CYS A 127 11.74 -8.41 -0.03
N ALA A 128 12.68 -7.49 0.26
CA ALA A 128 13.63 -6.78 -0.62
C ALA A 128 13.19 -6.40 -2.05
N SER A 129 11.90 -6.32 -2.32
CA SER A 129 11.35 -6.18 -3.67
C SER A 129 11.14 -4.72 -3.97
N ASP A 130 11.57 -4.31 -5.17
CA ASP A 130 11.34 -2.95 -5.61
C ASP A 130 9.84 -2.70 -5.81
N ILE A 131 9.38 -1.57 -5.28
CA ILE A 131 8.03 -1.07 -5.54
C ILE A 131 7.96 -0.64 -7.00
N SER A 132 7.06 -1.24 -7.78
CA SER A 132 6.90 -0.86 -9.18
C SER A 132 6.49 0.61 -9.32
N LYS A 133 6.99 1.28 -10.37
CA LYS A 133 6.55 2.65 -10.72
C LYS A 133 5.03 2.72 -10.94
N ARG A 134 4.42 1.62 -11.42
CA ARG A 134 2.98 1.51 -11.63
C ARG A 134 2.21 1.55 -10.30
N SER A 135 2.67 0.81 -9.30
CA SER A 135 2.07 0.78 -7.95
C SER A 135 2.14 2.16 -7.31
N ARG A 136 3.31 2.83 -7.37
CA ARG A 136 3.47 4.21 -6.86
C ARG A 136 2.51 5.19 -7.52
N ARG A 137 2.39 5.15 -8.85
CA ARG A 137 1.45 5.99 -9.61
C ARG A 137 0.00 5.70 -9.23
N ARG A 138 -0.36 4.43 -9.04
CA ARG A 138 -1.72 4.02 -8.64
C ARG A 138 -2.05 4.59 -7.26
N LEU A 139 -1.16 4.39 -6.27
CA LEU A 139 -1.32 4.94 -4.93
C LEU A 139 -1.46 6.46 -4.95
N SER A 140 -0.55 7.17 -5.63
CA SER A 140 -0.60 8.63 -5.73
C SER A 140 -1.93 9.13 -6.33
N LYS A 141 -2.45 8.45 -7.35
CA LYS A 141 -3.78 8.78 -7.91
C LYS A 141 -4.93 8.58 -6.91
N ARG A 142 -4.83 7.59 -6.01
CA ARG A 142 -5.84 7.35 -4.97
C ARG A 142 -5.77 8.38 -3.84
N ILE A 143 -4.57 8.82 -3.48
CA ILE A 143 -4.36 9.81 -2.42
C ILE A 143 -4.71 11.22 -2.87
N LYS A 144 -4.40 11.58 -4.13
CA LYS A 144 -4.56 12.95 -4.66
C LYS A 144 -5.90 13.64 -4.33
N PRO A 145 -7.08 12.99 -4.43
CA PRO A 145 -8.37 13.61 -4.08
C PRO A 145 -8.50 14.02 -2.60
N TYR A 146 -7.68 13.44 -1.73
CA TYR A 146 -7.66 13.72 -0.30
C TYR A 146 -6.62 14.79 0.08
N LEU A 147 -5.85 15.33 -0.87
CA LEU A 147 -4.84 16.35 -0.58
C LEU A 147 -5.30 17.75 -0.98
N LYS A 148 -4.54 18.77 -0.56
CA LYS A 148 -4.72 20.13 -1.07
C LYS A 148 -4.37 20.16 -2.56
N GLU A 149 -5.18 20.91 -3.33
CA GLU A 149 -4.88 21.14 -4.74
C GLU A 149 -3.61 21.97 -4.89
N ARG A 150 -2.94 21.80 -6.03
CA ARG A 150 -1.74 22.58 -6.33
C ARG A 150 -2.14 24.02 -6.61
N GLU A 151 -1.38 24.94 -6.05
CA GLU A 151 -1.55 26.38 -6.24
C GLU A 151 -0.36 26.91 -7.02
N HIS A 152 -0.62 27.87 -7.93
CA HIS A 152 0.46 28.56 -8.63
C HIS A 152 0.90 29.75 -7.78
N ILE A 153 2.12 29.70 -7.25
CA ILE A 153 2.71 30.81 -6.50
C ILE A 153 3.69 31.58 -7.38
N ILE A 154 3.48 32.89 -7.46
CA ILE A 154 4.41 33.84 -8.07
C ILE A 154 4.79 34.86 -7.00
N ALA A 155 6.07 34.89 -6.61
CA ALA A 155 6.60 35.93 -5.74
C ALA A 155 7.41 36.92 -6.59
N LYS A 156 7.23 38.21 -6.31
CA LYS A 156 7.96 39.30 -6.96
C LYS A 156 8.76 40.09 -5.92
N ASP A 157 9.89 40.65 -6.32
CA ASP A 157 10.67 41.57 -5.49
C ASP A 157 10.03 42.97 -5.43
N SER A 158 10.68 43.92 -4.73
CA SER A 158 10.23 45.32 -4.63
C SER A 158 10.23 46.08 -5.96
N GLU A 159 10.98 45.60 -6.95
CA GLU A 159 11.07 46.17 -8.29
C GLU A 159 10.06 45.53 -9.27
N GLY A 160 9.35 44.48 -8.83
CA GLY A 160 8.35 43.77 -9.62
C GLY A 160 8.91 42.58 -10.42
N ASN A 161 10.20 42.24 -10.28
CA ASN A 161 10.80 41.08 -10.94
C ASN A 161 10.35 39.78 -10.26
N VAL A 162 10.05 38.75 -11.04
CA VAL A 162 9.62 37.45 -10.52
C VAL A 162 10.82 36.69 -9.95
N ILE A 163 10.79 36.42 -8.65
CA ILE A 163 11.84 35.68 -7.92
C ILE A 163 11.45 34.23 -7.65
N ILE A 164 10.15 33.92 -7.57
CA ILE A 164 9.62 32.55 -7.44
C ILE A 164 8.46 32.41 -8.42
N ASN A 165 8.44 31.30 -9.16
CA ASN A 165 7.37 30.94 -10.08
C ASN A 165 7.12 29.43 -10.00
N ASP A 166 6.43 29.00 -8.95
CA ASP A 166 6.12 27.59 -8.71
C ASP A 166 4.67 27.28 -9.08
N ARG A 167 4.50 26.58 -10.21
CA ARG A 167 3.19 26.19 -10.74
C ARG A 167 2.54 25.03 -9.99
N ASP A 168 3.33 24.29 -9.22
CA ASP A 168 2.94 23.03 -8.61
C ASP A 168 3.05 23.09 -7.07
N PHE A 169 3.02 24.29 -6.49
CA PHE A 169 3.17 24.46 -5.05
C PHE A 169 2.05 23.75 -4.29
N VAL A 170 2.43 23.01 -3.26
CA VAL A 170 1.50 22.37 -2.33
C VAL A 170 1.92 22.74 -0.93
N ASP A 171 1.02 23.41 -0.22
CA ASP A 171 1.16 23.64 1.22
C ASP A 171 0.80 22.33 1.96
N GLU A 172 1.81 21.49 2.18
CA GLU A 172 1.66 20.21 2.87
C GLU A 172 1.66 20.40 4.39
N THR A 173 0.58 19.98 5.03
CA THR A 173 0.49 19.95 6.50
C THR A 173 0.88 18.55 7.01
N TYR A 174 1.77 18.51 8.00
CA TYR A 174 2.20 17.27 8.64
C TYR A 174 1.64 17.17 10.06
N ASN A 175 0.96 16.06 10.36
CA ASN A 175 0.55 15.75 11.73
C ASN A 175 1.62 14.87 12.40
N ILE A 176 2.50 15.50 13.19
CA ILE A 176 3.64 14.84 13.85
C ILE A 176 3.22 14.12 15.14
N HIS A 177 2.34 14.73 15.93
CA HIS A 177 1.99 14.29 17.29
C HIS A 177 0.54 13.78 17.41
N GLY A 178 0.00 13.22 16.33
CA GLY A 178 -1.37 12.70 16.29
C GLY A 178 -1.48 11.18 16.19
N GLY A 179 -2.71 10.72 16.37
CA GLY A 179 -3.12 9.34 16.22
C GLY A 179 -3.68 8.74 17.51
N ILE A 180 -3.88 7.43 17.46
CA ILE A 180 -4.13 6.55 18.60
C ILE A 180 -3.33 5.26 18.42
N ILE A 181 -3.08 4.57 19.53
CA ILE A 181 -2.59 3.20 19.55
C ILE A 181 -3.75 2.30 20.00
N LEU A 182 -4.17 1.38 19.13
CA LEU A 182 -5.14 0.35 19.44
C LEU A 182 -4.40 -0.93 19.81
N LYS A 183 -4.62 -1.43 21.02
CA LYS A 183 -4.13 -2.72 21.49
C LYS A 183 -5.28 -3.71 21.58
N ILE A 184 -5.06 -4.93 21.08
CA ILE A 184 -6.03 -6.02 21.09
C ILE A 184 -5.39 -7.22 21.77
N TYR A 185 -6.04 -7.74 22.80
CA TYR A 185 -5.61 -8.87 23.61
C TYR A 185 -6.18 -10.18 23.08
N ASN A 186 -5.58 -11.31 23.45
CA ASN A 186 -6.01 -12.61 22.92
C ASN A 186 -7.41 -13.04 23.41
N ASP A 187 -7.85 -12.54 24.56
CA ASP A 187 -9.21 -12.73 25.09
C ASP A 187 -10.27 -11.86 24.38
N GLY A 188 -9.88 -11.04 23.40
CA GLY A 188 -10.76 -10.16 22.64
C GLY A 188 -11.00 -8.79 23.27
N LYS A 189 -10.44 -8.51 24.47
CA LYS A 189 -10.45 -7.15 25.01
C LYS A 189 -9.56 -6.24 24.17
N TRP A 190 -9.82 -4.94 24.26
CA TRP A 190 -9.03 -3.92 23.59
C TRP A 190 -8.92 -2.65 24.42
N GLU A 191 -7.84 -1.90 24.20
CA GLU A 191 -7.61 -0.58 24.79
C GLU A 191 -7.12 0.40 23.73
N VAL A 192 -7.37 1.68 23.95
CA VAL A 192 -6.95 2.79 23.08
C VAL A 192 -6.13 3.78 23.88
N GLU A 193 -4.92 4.06 23.42
CA GLU A 193 -4.02 5.08 23.97
C GLU A 193 -3.90 6.26 22.99
N HIS A 194 -3.78 7.48 23.52
CA HIS A 194 -3.68 8.73 22.76
C HIS A 194 -2.25 9.27 22.72
#